data_AF-A8URA0-F1
#
_entry.id   AF-A8URA0-F1
#
_cell.length_a   1.000
_cell.length_b   1.000
_cell.length_c   1.000
_cell.angle_alpha   90.00
_cell.angle_beta   90.00
_cell.angle_gamma   90.00
#
_symmetry.space_group_name_H-M   'P 1'
#
loop_
_entity.id
_entity.type
_entity.pdbx_description
1 polymer ?
#
loop_
_entity_poly.entity_id
_entity_poly.type
_entity_poly.pdbx_seq_one_letter_code
_entity_poly.pdbx_strand_id
1 'polypeptide(L)'
;MKKDLTNLLKGETVPPGFENLDSAKEYVARYLINYINIELEGLPREEWEKTLSTWAKICAFSKNLIPKSEEERNKLYEKFGFDTMMQGIAEDVRLTFIGMLSLGILKESEPPQNLILRAVELIRDEDELLRKWELNPEIVRFIHDFCSSKSPQRD
;
A
#
# COMPACT_ATOMS: atom_id res chain seq x y z
N MET A 1 3.76 5.15 -24.53
CA MET A 1 2.51 4.36 -24.55
C MET A 1 2.02 4.17 -23.12
N LYS A 2 0.81 4.62 -22.78
CA LYS A 2 0.15 4.23 -21.52
C LYS A 2 -0.19 2.75 -21.65
N LYS A 3 0.52 1.86 -20.94
CA LYS A 3 0.11 0.45 -20.83
C LYS A 3 -1.20 0.46 -20.03
N ASP A 4 -2.26 -0.05 -20.65
CA ASP A 4 -3.55 -0.28 -20.02
C ASP A 4 -3.37 -1.40 -18.97
N LEU A 5 -3.38 -1.03 -17.68
CA LEU A 5 -3.17 -1.95 -16.58
C LEU A 5 -4.34 -2.94 -16.46
N THR A 6 -5.52 -2.59 -16.97
CA THR A 6 -6.70 -3.45 -16.97
C THR A 6 -6.46 -4.72 -17.78
N ASN A 7 -5.66 -4.68 -18.84
CA ASN A 7 -5.29 -5.88 -19.60
C ASN A 7 -4.13 -6.67 -18.97
N LEU A 8 -3.31 -6.04 -18.12
CA LEU A 8 -2.30 -6.71 -17.29
C LEU A 8 -2.97 -7.50 -16.15
N LEU A 9 -3.95 -6.90 -15.49
CA LEU A 9 -4.71 -7.52 -14.40
C LEU A 9 -5.58 -8.70 -14.86
N LYS A 10 -5.95 -8.76 -16.15
CA LYS A 10 -6.66 -9.92 -16.73
C LYS A 10 -5.79 -11.19 -16.83
N GLY A 11 -4.46 -11.04 -16.78
CA GLY A 11 -3.51 -12.16 -16.84
C GLY A 11 -2.88 -12.52 -15.49
N GLU A 12 -2.94 -11.63 -14.50
CA GLU A 12 -2.44 -11.90 -13.15
C GLU A 12 -3.55 -12.55 -12.31
N THR A 13 -3.25 -13.70 -11.71
CA THR A 13 -4.08 -14.27 -10.65
C THR A 13 -4.24 -13.25 -9.53
N VAL A 14 -5.48 -13.03 -9.08
CA VAL A 14 -5.78 -12.20 -7.91
C VAL A 14 -4.85 -12.63 -6.77
N PRO A 15 -4.06 -11.71 -6.18
CA PRO A 15 -3.16 -12.06 -5.10
C PRO A 15 -3.94 -12.66 -3.92
N PRO A 16 -3.39 -13.68 -3.21
CA PRO A 16 -4.02 -14.21 -2.02
C PRO A 16 -4.35 -13.12 -1.00
N GLY A 17 -5.55 -13.16 -0.43
CA GLY A 17 -6.06 -12.12 0.48
C GLY A 17 -6.86 -11.01 -0.21
N PHE A 18 -7.06 -11.06 -1.53
CA PHE A 18 -7.92 -10.10 -2.26
C PHE A 18 -9.07 -10.78 -3.00
N GLU A 19 -9.52 -11.95 -2.53
CA GLU A 19 -10.63 -12.69 -3.14
C GLU A 19 -11.98 -11.97 -2.96
N ASN A 20 -12.12 -11.20 -1.88
CA ASN A 20 -13.30 -10.40 -1.55
C ASN A 20 -12.90 -9.23 -0.64
N LEU A 21 -13.86 -8.35 -0.34
CA LEU A 21 -13.62 -7.15 0.47
C LEU A 21 -13.17 -7.45 1.90
N ASP A 22 -13.73 -8.46 2.55
CA ASP A 22 -13.39 -8.81 3.93
C ASP A 22 -11.96 -9.38 4.02
N SER A 23 -11.59 -10.26 3.09
CA SER A 23 -10.21 -10.71 2.92
C SER A 23 -9.25 -9.53 2.71
N ALA A 24 -9.64 -8.56 1.87
CA ALA A 24 -8.81 -7.41 1.56
C ALA A 24 -8.62 -6.50 2.79
N LYS A 25 -9.68 -6.25 3.57
CA LYS A 25 -9.60 -5.51 4.84
C LYS A 25 -8.61 -6.16 5.80
N GLU A 26 -8.73 -7.47 5.99
CA GLU A 26 -7.83 -8.27 6.83
C GLU A 26 -6.39 -8.19 6.31
N TYR A 27 -6.18 -8.33 5.00
CA TYR A 27 -4.86 -8.28 4.38
C TYR A 27 -4.19 -6.91 4.60
N VAL A 28 -4.88 -5.82 4.28
CA VAL A 28 -4.29 -4.48 4.40
C VAL A 28 -4.08 -4.08 5.86
N ALA A 29 -4.94 -4.51 6.78
CA ALA A 29 -4.73 -4.34 8.22
C ALA A 29 -3.47 -5.08 8.67
N ARG A 30 -3.34 -6.37 8.33
CA ARG A 30 -2.25 -7.25 8.77
C ARG A 30 -0.88 -6.86 8.23
N TYR A 31 -0.82 -6.43 6.97
CA TYR A 31 0.43 -6.22 6.25
C TYR A 31 0.73 -4.73 6.07
N LEU A 32 0.09 -4.08 5.09
CA LEU A 32 0.45 -2.70 4.71
C LEU A 32 0.35 -1.72 5.88
N ILE A 33 -0.82 -1.65 6.54
CA ILE A 33 -1.02 -0.68 7.62
C ILE A 33 -0.24 -1.08 8.87
N ASN A 34 -0.10 -2.37 9.16
CA ASN A 34 0.70 -2.82 10.29
C ASN A 34 2.19 -2.47 10.15
N TYR A 35 2.78 -2.61 8.95
CA TYR A 35 4.17 -2.20 8.72
C TYR A 35 4.37 -0.71 9.00
N ILE A 36 3.46 0.13 8.52
CA ILE A 36 3.49 1.57 8.79
C ILE A 36 3.26 1.83 10.29
N ASN A 37 2.33 1.12 10.92
CA ASN A 37 2.02 1.26 12.35
C ASN A 37 3.25 0.98 13.21
N ILE A 38 3.89 -0.18 13.03
CA ILE A 38 5.08 -0.59 13.76
C ILE A 38 6.22 0.42 13.58
N GLU A 39 6.44 0.90 12.35
CA GLU A 39 7.48 1.90 12.10
C GLU A 39 7.19 3.22 12.82
N LEU A 40 5.95 3.71 12.80
CA LEU A 40 5.57 4.95 13.46
C LEU A 40 5.57 4.83 14.99
N GLU A 41 5.16 3.69 15.56
CA GLU A 41 5.24 3.43 17.01
C GLU A 41 6.67 3.51 17.53
N GLY A 42 7.65 3.09 16.72
CA GLY A 42 9.06 3.14 17.07
C GLY A 42 9.71 4.52 16.98
N LEU A 43 8.98 5.55 16.52
CA LEU A 43 9.52 6.87 16.20
C LEU A 43 8.89 7.99 17.04
N PRO A 44 9.65 9.05 17.36
CA PRO A 44 9.08 10.30 17.85
C PRO A 44 8.06 10.87 16.86
N ARG A 45 7.00 11.49 17.39
CA ARG A 45 5.85 11.97 16.59
C ARG A 45 6.26 12.95 15.50
N GLU A 46 7.26 13.79 15.76
CA GLU A 46 7.80 14.76 14.81
C GLU A 46 8.40 14.14 13.54
N GLU A 47 8.78 12.86 13.57
CA GLU A 47 9.30 12.15 12.39
C GLU A 47 8.19 11.46 11.57
N TRP A 48 6.95 11.38 12.09
CA TRP A 48 5.89 10.60 11.45
C TRP A 48 5.54 11.08 10.04
N GLU A 49 5.45 12.39 9.80
CA GLU A 49 5.15 12.93 8.46
C GLU A 49 6.23 12.58 7.42
N LYS A 50 7.49 12.60 7.85
CA LYS A 50 8.64 12.26 7.01
C LYS A 50 8.63 10.78 6.68
N THR A 51 8.31 9.93 7.65
CA THR A 51 8.13 8.49 7.44
C THR A 51 7.00 8.21 6.45
N LEU A 52 5.83 8.83 6.60
CA LEU A 52 4.72 8.68 5.64
C LEU A 52 5.06 9.23 4.25
N SER A 53 5.87 10.29 4.16
CA SER A 53 6.40 10.79 2.89
C SER A 53 7.34 9.81 2.21
N THR A 54 8.10 9.01 2.98
CA THR A 54 8.91 7.91 2.46
C THR A 54 8.03 6.78 1.97
N TRP A 55 7.00 6.39 2.72
CA TRP A 55 6.02 5.40 2.29
C TRP A 55 5.30 5.78 0.98
N ALA A 56 4.99 7.06 0.77
CA ALA A 56 4.47 7.53 -0.52
C ALA A 56 5.43 7.26 -1.69
N LYS A 57 6.75 7.38 -1.47
CA LYS A 57 7.77 7.04 -2.49
C LYS A 57 7.85 5.53 -2.71
N ILE A 58 7.72 4.72 -1.66
CA ILE A 58 7.64 3.25 -1.76
C ILE A 58 6.42 2.87 -2.62
N CYS A 59 5.24 3.44 -2.34
CA CYS A 59 4.06 3.22 -3.15
C CYS A 59 4.27 3.62 -4.62
N ALA A 60 4.91 4.76 -4.87
CA ALA A 60 5.22 5.20 -6.24
C ALA A 60 6.17 4.24 -6.96
N PHE A 61 7.21 3.76 -6.27
CA PHE A 61 8.14 2.76 -6.79
C PHE A 61 7.40 1.45 -7.11
N SER A 62 6.68 0.88 -6.13
CA SER A 62 5.96 -0.38 -6.26
C SER A 62 4.87 -0.35 -7.33
N LYS A 63 4.12 0.74 -7.49
CA LYS A 63 3.16 0.89 -8.59
C LYS A 63 3.85 0.77 -9.96
N ASN A 64 5.07 1.30 -10.07
CA ASN A 64 5.85 1.26 -11.29
C ASN A 64 6.39 -0.16 -11.61
N LEU A 65 6.37 -1.07 -10.64
CA LEU A 65 6.79 -2.46 -10.80
C LEU A 65 5.70 -3.37 -11.38
N ILE A 66 4.42 -2.98 -11.26
CA ILE A 66 3.27 -3.79 -11.74
C ILE A 66 3.46 -4.26 -13.19
N PRO A 67 3.81 -3.40 -14.18
CA PRO A 67 3.91 -3.84 -15.57
C PRO A 67 5.23 -4.55 -15.93
N LYS A 68 6.07 -4.90 -14.94
CA LYS A 68 7.43 -5.40 -15.14
C LYS A 68 7.52 -6.90 -14.89
N SER A 69 8.30 -7.61 -15.70
CA SER A 69 8.63 -9.01 -15.45
C SER A 69 9.48 -9.16 -14.19
N GLU A 70 9.55 -10.37 -13.63
CA GLU A 70 10.40 -10.64 -12.46
C GLU A 70 11.88 -10.30 -12.71
N GLU A 71 12.40 -10.63 -13.90
CA GLU A 71 13.76 -10.28 -14.30
C GLU A 71 13.98 -8.75 -14.32
N GLU A 72 13.01 -7.99 -14.85
CA GLU A 72 13.07 -6.53 -14.85
C GLU A 72 13.00 -5.94 -13.44
N ARG A 73 12.21 -6.53 -12.54
CA ARG A 73 12.11 -6.11 -11.14
C ARG A 73 13.41 -6.39 -10.38
N ASN A 74 13.98 -7.59 -10.52
CA ASN A 74 15.25 -7.97 -9.89
C ASN A 74 16.40 -7.04 -10.30
N LYS A 75 16.50 -6.69 -11.60
CA LYS A 75 17.49 -5.70 -12.08
C LYS A 75 17.30 -4.32 -11.48
N LEU A 76 16.06 -3.90 -11.20
CA LEU A 76 15.81 -2.64 -10.53
C LEU A 76 16.24 -2.68 -9.07
N TYR A 77 15.92 -3.77 -8.36
CA TYR A 77 16.33 -3.95 -6.97
C TYR A 77 17.86 -3.89 -6.82
N GLU A 78 18.59 -4.61 -7.66
CA GLU A 78 20.06 -4.55 -7.72
C GLU A 78 20.56 -3.13 -8.00
N LYS A 79 19.97 -2.45 -8.99
CA LYS A 79 20.35 -1.08 -9.36
C LYS A 79 20.16 -0.08 -8.21
N PHE A 80 19.09 -0.22 -7.42
CA PHE A 80 18.81 0.65 -6.29
C PHE A 80 19.47 0.18 -4.98
N GLY A 81 20.20 -0.95 -5.00
CA GLY A 81 20.88 -1.50 -3.83
C GLY A 81 19.93 -1.98 -2.74
N PHE A 82 18.75 -2.49 -3.12
CA PHE A 82 17.77 -2.99 -2.16
C PHE A 82 18.24 -4.30 -1.53
N ASP A 83 18.23 -4.36 -0.20
CA ASP A 83 18.37 -5.62 0.52
C ASP A 83 17.09 -6.48 0.41
N THR A 84 17.16 -7.72 0.92
CA THR A 84 16.05 -8.67 0.87
C THR A 84 14.78 -8.14 1.54
N MET A 85 14.90 -7.35 2.60
CA MET A 85 13.75 -6.80 3.33
C MET A 85 13.06 -5.70 2.49
N MET A 86 13.84 -4.79 1.90
CA MET A 86 13.32 -3.76 1.02
C MET A 86 12.65 -4.35 -0.23
N GLN A 87 13.23 -5.42 -0.79
CA GLN A 87 12.63 -6.15 -1.91
C GLN A 87 11.28 -6.76 -1.50
N GLY A 88 11.21 -7.40 -0.34
CA GLY A 88 9.96 -7.95 0.22
C GLY A 88 8.88 -6.87 0.37
N ILE A 89 9.21 -5.75 1.01
CA ILE A 89 8.27 -4.62 1.19
C ILE A 89 7.80 -4.10 -0.18
N ALA A 90 8.70 -3.93 -1.14
CA ALA A 90 8.34 -3.42 -2.46
C ALA A 90 7.40 -4.37 -3.21
N GLU A 91 7.63 -5.68 -3.13
CA GLU A 91 6.77 -6.71 -3.71
C GLU A 91 5.40 -6.81 -3.00
N ASP A 92 5.37 -6.76 -1.66
CA ASP A 92 4.13 -6.79 -0.90
C ASP A 92 3.24 -5.57 -1.23
N VAL A 93 3.85 -4.38 -1.31
CA VAL A 93 3.13 -3.16 -1.74
C VAL A 93 2.67 -3.28 -3.20
N ARG A 94 3.46 -3.90 -4.09
CA ARG A 94 3.07 -4.15 -5.49
C ARG A 94 1.87 -5.10 -5.56
N LEU A 95 1.87 -6.19 -4.80
CA LEU A 95 0.75 -7.13 -4.72
C LEU A 95 -0.49 -6.47 -4.12
N THR A 96 -0.30 -5.61 -3.11
CA THR A 96 -1.39 -4.81 -2.54
C THR A 96 -2.03 -3.90 -3.59
N PHE A 97 -1.23 -3.26 -4.45
CA PHE A 97 -1.78 -2.49 -5.58
C PHE A 97 -2.63 -3.37 -6.50
N ILE A 98 -2.11 -4.53 -6.91
CA ILE A 98 -2.81 -5.44 -7.83
C ILE A 98 -4.16 -5.86 -7.24
N GLY A 99 -4.17 -6.27 -5.98
CA GLY A 99 -5.39 -6.68 -5.27
C GLY A 99 -6.40 -5.55 -5.07
N MET A 100 -5.93 -4.36 -4.68
CA MET A 100 -6.81 -3.19 -4.49
C MET A 100 -7.40 -2.68 -5.82
N LEU A 101 -6.64 -2.79 -6.93
CA LEU A 101 -7.12 -2.47 -8.27
C LEU A 101 -8.13 -3.52 -8.76
N SER A 102 -7.88 -4.82 -8.54
CA SER A 102 -8.76 -5.90 -9.01
C SER A 102 -10.14 -5.86 -8.33
N LEU A 103 -10.20 -5.44 -7.06
CA LEU A 103 -11.44 -5.24 -6.32
C LEU A 103 -12.09 -3.87 -6.57
N GLY A 104 -11.47 -3.00 -7.37
CA GLY A 104 -11.99 -1.65 -7.66
C GLY A 104 -11.94 -0.68 -6.47
N ILE A 105 -11.22 -1.04 -5.40
CA ILE A 105 -11.04 -0.21 -4.21
C ILE A 105 -10.14 0.99 -4.54
N LEU A 106 -9.10 0.74 -5.33
CA LEU A 106 -8.23 1.76 -5.90
C LEU A 106 -8.50 1.87 -7.41
N LYS A 107 -8.52 3.08 -7.96
CA LYS A 107 -8.58 3.30 -9.41
C LYS A 107 -7.18 3.49 -10.00
N GLU A 108 -6.96 3.04 -11.23
CA GLU A 108 -5.65 3.18 -11.91
C GLU A 108 -5.18 4.64 -12.01
N SER A 109 -6.13 5.55 -12.23
CA SER A 109 -5.88 6.99 -12.36
C SER A 109 -5.50 7.66 -11.03
N GLU A 110 -5.72 7.00 -9.89
CA GLU A 110 -5.37 7.58 -8.59
C GLU A 110 -3.86 7.64 -8.38
N PRO A 111 -3.36 8.70 -7.73
CA PRO A 111 -1.96 8.79 -7.35
C PRO A 111 -1.51 7.59 -6.50
N PRO A 112 -0.24 7.13 -6.61
CA PRO A 112 0.23 5.95 -5.89
C PRO A 112 0.04 6.04 -4.37
N GLN A 113 0.21 7.23 -3.78
CA GLN A 113 0.04 7.44 -2.34
C GLN A 113 -1.38 7.16 -1.84
N ASN A 114 -2.39 7.16 -2.72
CA ASN A 114 -3.75 6.82 -2.35
C ASN A 114 -3.91 5.35 -1.95
N LEU A 115 -2.95 4.47 -2.25
CA LEU A 115 -2.99 3.09 -1.76
C LEU A 115 -3.14 3.04 -0.25
N ILE A 116 -2.33 3.82 0.47
CA ILE A 116 -2.35 3.88 1.94
C ILE A 116 -3.66 4.51 2.43
N LEU A 117 -4.11 5.58 1.78
CA LEU A 117 -5.39 6.20 2.12
C LEU A 117 -6.56 5.20 2.03
N ARG A 118 -6.68 4.51 0.89
CA ARG A 118 -7.73 3.51 0.67
C ARG A 118 -7.62 2.35 1.66
N ALA A 119 -6.41 1.88 1.93
CA ALA A 119 -6.18 0.82 2.91
C ALA A 119 -6.64 1.24 4.33
N VAL A 120 -6.36 2.48 4.75
CA VAL A 120 -6.83 2.99 6.05
C VAL A 120 -8.34 3.22 6.07
N GLU A 121 -8.92 3.79 5.01
CA GLU A 121 -10.38 3.98 4.89
C GLU A 121 -11.17 2.67 5.04
N LEU A 122 -10.59 1.55 4.61
CA LEU A 122 -11.20 0.22 4.74
C LEU A 122 -11.28 -0.31 6.17
N ILE A 123 -10.36 0.10 7.05
CA ILE A 123 -10.15 -0.55 8.35
C ILE A 123 -10.30 0.38 9.55
N ARG A 124 -10.25 1.70 9.35
CA ARG A 124 -10.24 2.68 10.46
C ARG A 124 -11.48 2.63 11.35
N ASP A 125 -12.61 2.17 10.81
CA ASP A 125 -13.91 2.07 11.48
C ASP A 125 -14.21 0.61 11.90
N GLU A 126 -13.24 -0.30 11.75
CA GLU A 126 -13.36 -1.74 12.02
C GLU A 126 -12.64 -2.11 13.32
N ASP A 127 -13.25 -1.77 14.46
CA ASP A 127 -12.69 -1.98 15.81
C ASP A 127 -12.12 -3.37 16.07
N GLU A 128 -12.78 -4.42 15.56
CA GLU A 128 -12.30 -5.80 15.72
C GLU A 128 -11.00 -6.05 14.97
N LEU A 129 -10.84 -5.51 13.76
CA LEU A 129 -9.61 -5.63 12.98
C LEU A 129 -8.48 -4.84 13.62
N LEU A 130 -8.75 -3.61 14.07
CA LEU A 130 -7.74 -2.80 14.73
C LEU A 130 -7.19 -3.50 15.99
N ARG A 131 -8.07 -4.08 16.81
CA ARG A 131 -7.67 -4.86 18.00
C ARG A 131 -6.89 -6.12 17.62
N LYS A 132 -7.37 -6.88 16.65
CA LYS A 132 -6.77 -8.15 16.24
C LYS A 132 -5.34 -7.99 15.74
N TRP A 133 -5.07 -6.91 15.03
CA TRP A 133 -3.75 -6.61 14.45
C TRP A 133 -2.96 -5.59 15.26
N GLU A 134 -3.39 -5.30 16.50
CA GLU A 134 -2.71 -4.42 17.45
C GLU A 134 -2.39 -3.02 16.86
N LEU A 135 -3.27 -2.52 15.98
CA LEU A 135 -3.08 -1.23 15.31
C LEU A 135 -3.44 -0.10 16.27
N ASN A 136 -2.51 0.83 16.47
CA ASN A 136 -2.73 1.97 17.34
C ASN A 136 -3.73 2.96 16.70
N PRO A 137 -4.88 3.22 17.33
CA PRO A 137 -5.91 4.10 16.76
C PRO A 137 -5.43 5.54 16.49
N GLU A 138 -4.47 6.04 17.28
CA GLU A 138 -3.89 7.36 17.05
C GLU A 138 -3.07 7.38 15.76
N ILE A 139 -2.27 6.34 15.53
CA ILE A 139 -1.44 6.22 14.33
C ILE A 139 -2.32 6.02 13.10
N VAL A 140 -3.33 5.13 13.17
CA VAL A 140 -4.28 4.92 12.08
C VAL A 140 -4.98 6.23 11.70
N ARG A 141 -5.44 7.00 12.70
CA ARG A 141 -6.03 8.33 12.46
C ARG A 141 -5.02 9.31 11.85
N PHE A 142 -3.79 9.33 12.35
CA PHE A 142 -2.75 10.20 11.81
C PHE A 142 -2.42 9.88 10.34
N ILE A 143 -2.30 8.59 10.00
CA ILE A 143 -2.08 8.14 8.62
C ILE A 143 -3.23 8.63 7.72
N HIS A 144 -4.47 8.44 8.16
CA HIS A 144 -5.64 8.91 7.44
C HIS A 144 -5.58 10.42 7.16
N ASP A 145 -5.37 11.23 8.20
CA ASP A 145 -5.41 12.68 8.11
C ASP A 145 -4.27 13.22 7.23
N PHE A 146 -3.06 12.67 7.40
CA PHE A 146 -1.92 12.98 6.56
C PHE A 146 -2.20 12.66 5.09
N CYS A 147 -2.60 11.42 4.77
CA CYS A 147 -2.84 11.00 3.39
C CYS A 147 -4.02 11.74 2.75
N SER A 148 -5.05 12.07 3.52
CA SER A 148 -6.19 12.87 3.06
C SER A 148 -5.76 14.29 2.68
N SER A 149 -4.89 14.92 3.46
CA SER A 149 -4.37 16.27 3.16
C SER A 149 -3.50 16.35 1.90
N LYS A 150 -2.91 15.22 1.48
CA LYS A 150 -2.04 15.12 0.30
C LYS A 150 -2.76 14.61 -0.94
N SER A 151 -4.01 14.15 -0.81
CA SER A 151 -4.82 13.69 -1.92
C SER A 151 -5.58 14.87 -2.50
N PRO A 152 -5.53 15.13 -3.82
CA PRO A 152 -6.40 16.12 -4.42
C PRO A 152 -7.85 15.74 -4.10
N GLN A 153 -8.59 16.66 -3.48
CA GLN A 153 -10.00 16.42 -3.14
C GLN A 153 -10.76 16.08 -4.43
N ARG A 154 -11.62 15.06 -4.35
CA ARG A 154 -12.57 14.76 -5.41
C ARG A 154 -13.58 15.91 -5.44
N ASP A 155 -13.63 16.66 -6.54
CA ASP A 155 -14.85 17.33 -6.97
C ASP A 155 -15.89 16.29 -7.43
#